data_AF-A0A3B1DM17-F1
#
_entry.id   AF-A0A3B1DM17-F1
#
_cell.length_a   1.000
_cell.length_b   1.000
_cell.length_c   1.000
_cell.angle_alpha   90.00
_cell.angle_beta   90.00
_cell.angle_gamma   90.00
#
_symmetry.space_group_name_H-M   'P 1'
#
loop_
_entity.id
_entity.type
_entity.pdbx_description
1 polymer ?
#
loop_
_entity_poly.entity_id
_entity_poly.type
_entity_poly.pdbx_seq_one_letter_code
_entity_poly.pdbx_strand_id
1 'polypeptide(L)'
;MPFFRVQIRYLLNPAVPLMVIVVLSLTGCFAPLHSPGIPASELPDSFRYPVRSSRPQLNLGSLVAPPPMEYLLGSGDVLEVIIPDLFGESVFRPIRVPVQENGAIQLPRVGVISVGGDSLQTAQEKINRV
;
A
#
# COMPACT_ATOMS: atom_id res chain seq x y z
N MET A 1 -9.47 -71.55 36.92
CA MET A 1 -9.44 -70.28 36.14
C MET A 1 -9.63 -69.12 37.12
N PRO A 2 -8.56 -68.47 37.61
CA PRO A 2 -8.68 -67.43 38.61
C PRO A 2 -9.00 -66.07 37.96
N PHE A 3 -10.18 -65.55 38.28
CA PHE A 3 -10.59 -64.18 38.09
C PHE A 3 -9.58 -63.24 38.78
N PHE A 4 -8.90 -62.39 38.00
CA PHE A 4 -8.04 -61.33 38.50
C PHE A 4 -8.91 -60.26 39.19
N ARG A 5 -9.08 -60.39 40.51
CA ARG A 5 -9.53 -59.32 41.39
C ARG A 5 -8.39 -58.29 41.51
N VAL A 6 -8.24 -57.41 40.51
CA VAL A 6 -7.54 -56.14 40.72
C VAL A 6 -8.48 -55.27 41.54
N GLN A 7 -8.31 -55.34 42.85
CA GLN A 7 -9.06 -54.58 43.83
C GLN A 7 -8.99 -53.08 43.53
N ILE A 8 -10.18 -52.50 43.35
CA ILE A 8 -10.50 -51.07 43.30
C ILE A 8 -10.26 -50.46 44.70
N ARG A 9 -9.02 -50.49 45.19
CA ARG A 9 -8.61 -49.89 46.48
C ARG A 9 -8.01 -48.49 46.31
N TYR A 10 -7.78 -48.07 45.07
CA TYR A 10 -7.25 -46.73 44.73
C TYR A 10 -8.30 -45.61 44.77
N LEU A 11 -9.58 -45.92 45.05
CA LEU A 11 -10.69 -44.96 45.02
C LEU A 11 -10.99 -44.28 46.37
N LEU A 12 -10.31 -44.66 47.47
CA LEU A 12 -10.57 -44.08 48.80
C LEU A 12 -9.59 -42.96 49.20
N ASN A 13 -8.55 -42.71 48.40
CA ASN A 13 -7.56 -41.68 48.71
C ASN A 13 -7.59 -40.60 47.62
N PRO A 14 -8.25 -39.45 47.84
CA PRO A 14 -8.45 -38.42 46.80
C PRO A 14 -7.13 -37.82 46.29
N ALA A 15 -6.02 -38.05 47.00
CA ALA A 15 -4.69 -37.65 46.60
C ALA A 15 -4.19 -38.35 45.30
N VAL A 16 -4.60 -39.60 45.05
CA VAL A 16 -4.10 -40.38 43.91
C VAL A 16 -4.62 -39.88 42.55
N PRO A 17 -5.93 -39.67 42.34
CA PRO A 17 -6.41 -39.12 41.07
C PRO A 17 -5.93 -37.67 40.84
N LEU A 18 -5.78 -36.89 41.90
CA LEU A 18 -5.26 -35.52 41.83
C LEU A 18 -3.79 -35.49 41.39
N MET A 19 -2.97 -36.42 41.90
CA MET A 19 -1.58 -36.56 41.50
C MET A 19 -1.43 -36.98 40.03
N VAL A 20 -2.28 -37.88 39.53
CA VAL A 20 -2.25 -38.32 38.12
C VAL A 20 -2.64 -37.18 37.16
N ILE A 21 -3.65 -36.38 37.52
CA ILE A 21 -4.08 -35.22 36.72
C ILE A 21 -2.98 -34.16 36.66
N VAL A 22 -2.27 -33.92 37.77
CA VAL A 22 -1.12 -32.99 37.83
C VAL A 22 0.02 -33.47 36.93
N VAL A 23 0.33 -34.77 36.93
CA VAL A 23 1.40 -35.32 36.07
C VAL A 23 1.05 -35.19 34.58
N LEU A 24 -0.21 -35.42 34.20
CA LEU A 24 -0.67 -35.28 32.81
C LEU A 24 -0.74 -33.83 32.32
N SER A 25 -0.88 -32.86 33.23
CA SER A 25 -0.90 -31.44 32.89
C SER A 25 0.49 -30.79 32.85
N LEU A 26 1.51 -31.47 33.40
CA LEU A 26 2.92 -31.06 33.30
C LEU A 26 3.59 -31.52 32.00
N THR A 27 3.00 -32.47 31.26
CA THR A 27 3.43 -32.80 29.89
C THR A 27 2.79 -31.82 28.91
N GLY A 28 3.35 -30.62 28.84
CA GLY A 28 2.92 -29.58 27.89
C GLY A 28 3.04 -30.02 26.42
N CYS A 29 2.29 -29.34 25.55
CA CYS A 29 2.33 -29.58 24.11
C CYS A 29 3.69 -29.13 23.55
N PHE A 30 4.51 -30.07 23.07
CA PHE A 30 5.76 -29.74 22.39
C PHE A 30 5.46 -29.22 21.00
N ALA A 31 5.37 -27.90 20.85
CA ALA A 31 5.30 -27.21 19.58
C ALA A 31 6.60 -26.42 19.39
N PRO A 32 7.55 -26.88 18.55
CA PRO A 32 8.76 -26.13 18.30
C PRO A 32 8.41 -24.78 17.67
N LEU A 33 8.77 -23.69 18.34
CA LEU A 33 8.48 -22.31 17.91
C LEU A 33 9.15 -21.96 16.56
N HIS A 34 10.14 -22.75 16.15
CA HIS A 34 10.83 -22.65 14.88
C HIS A 34 10.77 -24.02 14.20
N SER A 35 9.92 -24.17 13.18
CA SER A 35 10.10 -25.26 12.23
C SER A 35 11.34 -24.92 11.39
N PRO A 36 12.23 -25.88 11.09
CA PRO A 36 13.26 -25.68 10.08
C PRO A 36 12.56 -25.50 8.73
N GLY A 37 12.20 -24.26 8.42
CA GLY A 37 11.62 -23.90 7.14
C GLY A 37 12.72 -24.03 6.09
N ILE A 38 12.49 -24.88 5.10
CA ILE A 38 13.38 -24.96 3.93
C ILE A 38 13.12 -23.68 3.12
N PRO A 39 14.13 -22.86 2.84
CA PRO A 39 13.95 -21.67 2.03
C PRO A 39 13.47 -22.07 0.63
N ALA A 40 12.60 -21.26 0.02
CA ALA A 40 12.01 -21.57 -1.28
C ALA A 40 13.06 -21.81 -2.39
N SER A 41 14.26 -21.25 -2.23
CA SER A 41 15.41 -21.48 -3.10
C SER A 41 15.95 -22.91 -3.06
N GLU A 42 15.90 -23.58 -1.89
CA GLU A 42 16.43 -24.93 -1.66
C GLU A 42 15.37 -26.02 -1.86
N LEU A 43 14.11 -25.63 -2.09
CA LEU A 43 13.03 -26.57 -2.33
C LEU A 43 13.28 -27.35 -3.63
N PRO A 44 13.37 -28.70 -3.58
CA PRO A 44 13.58 -29.53 -4.76
C PRO A 44 12.48 -29.32 -5.80
N ASP A 45 12.85 -29.41 -7.09
CA ASP A 45 11.90 -29.20 -8.19
C ASP A 45 10.71 -30.17 -8.16
N SER A 46 10.83 -31.33 -7.50
CA SER A 46 9.73 -32.28 -7.29
C SER A 46 8.58 -31.73 -6.46
N PHE A 47 8.84 -30.73 -5.60
CA PHE A 47 7.82 -30.03 -4.80
C PHE A 47 7.43 -28.68 -5.40
N ARG A 48 8.06 -28.28 -6.51
CA ARG A 48 7.69 -27.05 -7.20
C ARG A 48 6.48 -27.31 -8.09
N TYR A 49 5.46 -26.49 -7.93
CA TYR A 49 4.38 -26.45 -8.89
C TYR A 49 4.93 -25.97 -10.24
N PRO A 50 4.48 -26.51 -11.39
CA PRO A 50 4.96 -26.06 -12.69
C PRO A 50 4.75 -24.54 -12.83
N VAL A 51 5.86 -23.83 -13.01
CA VAL A 51 5.84 -22.38 -13.26
C VAL A 51 5.04 -22.15 -14.54
N ARG A 52 4.02 -21.31 -14.48
CA ARG A 52 3.29 -20.85 -15.67
C ARG A 52 4.19 -19.92 -16.48
N SER A 53 5.14 -20.48 -17.23
CA SER A 53 6.11 -19.74 -18.06
C SER A 53 5.54 -19.32 -19.42
N SER A 54 4.32 -19.72 -19.77
CA SER A 54 3.74 -19.54 -21.11
C SER A 54 2.64 -18.47 -21.19
N ARG A 55 2.50 -17.59 -20.19
CA ARG A 55 1.57 -16.45 -20.35
C ARG A 55 2.21 -15.37 -21.23
N PRO A 56 1.45 -14.78 -22.18
CA PRO A 56 1.90 -13.60 -22.89
C PRO A 56 2.40 -12.55 -21.89
N GLN A 57 3.54 -11.95 -22.18
CA GLN A 57 4.10 -10.89 -21.33
C GLN A 57 3.05 -9.78 -21.19
N LEU A 58 2.68 -9.45 -19.94
CA LEU A 58 1.70 -8.40 -19.67
C LEU A 58 2.24 -7.08 -20.23
N ASN A 59 1.55 -6.51 -21.21
CA ASN A 59 1.89 -5.20 -21.75
C ASN A 59 1.55 -4.14 -20.70
N LEU A 60 2.54 -3.63 -19.98
CA LEU A 60 2.33 -2.62 -18.95
C LEU A 60 1.78 -1.30 -19.51
N GLY A 61 1.96 -1.05 -20.82
CA GLY A 61 1.36 0.10 -21.49
C GLY A 61 -0.16 0.06 -21.54
N SER A 62 -0.78 -1.13 -21.48
CA SER A 62 -2.25 -1.26 -21.42
C SER A 62 -2.82 -1.05 -20.02
N LEU A 63 -1.98 -0.83 -19.01
CA LEU A 63 -2.39 -0.51 -17.64
C LEU A 63 -2.46 1.01 -17.41
N VAL A 64 -2.00 1.81 -18.37
CA VAL A 64 -2.04 3.26 -18.28
C VAL A 64 -3.46 3.72 -18.64
N ALA A 65 -4.11 4.42 -17.71
CA ALA A 65 -5.37 5.09 -18.02
C ALA A 65 -5.10 6.20 -19.06
N PRO A 66 -5.95 6.32 -20.10
CA PRO A 66 -5.83 7.45 -21.01
C PRO A 66 -5.98 8.75 -20.21
N PRO A 67 -5.24 9.82 -20.57
CA PRO A 67 -5.42 11.11 -19.93
C PRO A 67 -6.88 11.55 -20.06
N PRO A 68 -7.44 12.21 -19.03
CA PRO A 68 -8.81 12.71 -19.10
C PRO A 68 -8.93 13.71 -20.24
N MET A 69 -10.11 13.79 -20.88
CA MET A 69 -10.39 14.75 -21.95
C MET A 69 -10.20 16.20 -21.47
N GLU A 70 -10.42 16.45 -20.17
CA GLU A 70 -10.27 17.75 -19.54
C GLU A 70 -9.47 17.59 -18.25
N TYR A 71 -8.33 18.29 -18.17
CA TYR A 71 -7.47 18.31 -16.98
C TYR A 71 -7.90 19.46 -16.08
N LEU A 72 -8.22 19.13 -14.82
CA LEU A 72 -8.56 20.10 -13.78
C LEU A 72 -7.33 20.37 -12.92
N LEU A 73 -7.05 21.64 -12.67
CA LEU A 73 -5.89 22.07 -11.89
C LEU A 73 -6.06 21.69 -10.41
N GLY A 74 -5.06 20.98 -9.89
CA GLY A 74 -4.98 20.55 -8.50
C GLY A 74 -3.93 21.32 -7.70
N SER A 75 -4.00 21.20 -6.38
CA SER A 75 -2.94 21.68 -5.48
C SER A 75 -1.62 20.92 -5.74
N GLY A 76 -0.51 21.64 -5.85
CA GLY A 76 0.80 21.04 -6.16
C GLY A 76 1.12 20.96 -7.64
N ASP A 77 0.17 21.28 -8.53
CA ASP A 77 0.45 21.44 -9.96
C ASP A 77 1.39 22.63 -10.21
N VAL A 78 2.17 22.58 -11.28
CA VAL A 78 3.07 23.67 -11.67
C VAL A 78 2.66 24.18 -13.04
N LEU A 79 2.25 25.45 -13.07
CA LEU A 79 1.88 26.15 -14.30
C LEU A 79 3.08 26.89 -14.89
N GLU A 80 3.28 26.75 -16.20
CA GLU A 80 4.16 27.62 -16.97
C GLU A 80 3.33 28.77 -17.55
N VAL A 81 3.50 29.96 -16.98
CA VAL A 81 2.72 31.15 -17.35
C VAL A 81 3.62 32.13 -18.09
N ILE A 82 3.13 32.64 -19.23
CA ILE A 82 3.80 33.69 -20.00
C ILE A 82 3.07 35.00 -19.74
N ILE A 83 3.76 35.95 -19.09
CA ILE A 83 3.23 37.29 -18.82
C ILE A 83 3.92 38.27 -19.77
N PRO A 84 3.17 38.90 -20.71
CA PRO A 84 3.72 39.92 -21.58
C PRO A 84 4.32 41.07 -20.76
N ASP A 85 5.41 41.65 -21.25
CA ASP A 85 6.04 42.85 -20.69
C ASP A 85 6.55 42.75 -19.24
N LEU A 86 6.71 41.52 -18.73
CA LEU A 86 7.25 41.31 -17.38
C LEU A 86 8.76 41.56 -17.29
N PHE A 87 9.52 41.21 -18.32
CA PHE A 87 10.98 41.24 -18.31
C PHE A 87 11.61 42.45 -19.02
N GLY A 88 10.79 43.34 -19.62
CA GLY A 88 11.28 44.42 -20.49
C GLY A 88 11.90 43.87 -21.78
N GLU A 89 11.47 44.40 -22.93
CA GLU A 89 11.97 44.03 -24.26
C GLU A 89 11.74 42.57 -24.70
N SER A 90 10.64 42.32 -25.42
CA SER A 90 10.41 41.20 -26.38
C SER A 90 10.74 39.74 -25.98
N VAL A 91 11.13 39.48 -24.74
CA VAL A 91 11.58 38.17 -24.28
C VAL A 91 10.44 37.50 -23.53
N PHE A 92 9.78 36.56 -24.21
CA PHE A 92 8.74 35.71 -23.63
C PHE A 92 9.41 34.54 -22.88
N ARG A 93 9.68 34.73 -21.58
CA ARG A 93 10.13 33.65 -20.70
C ARG A 93 8.95 33.14 -19.87
N PRO A 94 8.61 31.84 -19.96
CA PRO A 94 7.62 31.25 -19.07
C PRO A 94 8.17 31.22 -17.64
N ILE A 95 7.32 31.57 -16.68
CA ILE A 95 7.60 31.43 -15.26
C ILE A 95 6.84 30.22 -14.74
N ARG A 96 7.53 29.40 -13.96
CA ARG A 96 6.95 28.26 -13.27
C ARG A 96 6.34 28.71 -11.95
N VAL A 97 5.04 28.52 -11.81
CA VAL A 97 4.29 28.94 -10.62
C VAL A 97 3.53 27.74 -10.08
N PRO A 98 3.81 27.31 -8.84
CA PRO A 98 3.08 26.23 -8.21
C PRO A 98 1.67 26.68 -7.79
N VAL A 99 0.69 25.79 -7.93
CA VAL A 99 -0.65 25.95 -7.36
C VAL A 99 -0.56 25.64 -5.87
N GLN A 100 -0.89 26.63 -5.05
CA GLN A 100 -0.85 26.54 -3.59
C GLN A 100 -1.93 25.56 -3.07
N GLU A 101 -1.85 25.21 -1.78
CA GLU A 101 -2.81 24.30 -1.13
C GLU A 101 -4.25 24.79 -1.18
N ASN A 102 -4.47 26.10 -1.20
CA ASN A 102 -5.78 26.74 -1.35
C ASN A 102 -6.29 26.79 -2.79
N GLY A 103 -5.55 26.23 -3.77
CA GLY A 103 -5.89 26.29 -5.19
C GLY A 103 -5.57 27.62 -5.86
N ALA A 104 -4.84 28.52 -5.21
CA ALA A 104 -4.44 29.80 -5.78
C ALA A 104 -3.03 29.78 -6.35
N ILE A 105 -2.78 30.66 -7.32
CA ILE A 105 -1.45 30.98 -7.85
C ILE A 105 -1.11 32.44 -7.54
N GLN A 106 0.18 32.72 -7.37
CA GLN A 106 0.68 34.06 -7.15
C GLN A 106 1.52 34.49 -8.36
N LEU A 107 1.01 35.46 -9.11
CA LEU A 107 1.67 35.98 -10.30
C LEU A 107 2.22 37.39 -10.02
N PRO A 108 3.41 37.72 -10.54
CA PRO A 108 3.92 39.08 -10.48
C PRO A 108 3.03 40.00 -11.33
N ARG A 109 2.77 41.23 -10.82
CA ARG A 109 1.87 42.25 -11.39
C ARG A 109 0.38 41.93 -11.37
N VAL A 110 -0.03 40.68 -11.55
CA VAL A 110 -1.44 40.27 -11.54
C VAL A 110 -1.96 39.99 -10.12
N GLY A 111 -1.11 39.47 -9.24
CA GLY A 111 -1.47 39.15 -7.85
C GLY A 111 -1.93 37.70 -7.66
N VAL A 112 -2.81 37.48 -6.69
CA VAL A 112 -3.30 36.15 -6.29
C VAL A 112 -4.58 35.81 -7.07
N ILE A 113 -4.60 34.66 -7.75
CA ILE A 113 -5.76 34.18 -8.53
C ILE A 113 -6.08 32.74 -8.14
N SER A 114 -7.36 32.45 -7.88
CA SER A 114 -7.86 31.09 -7.64
C SER A 114 -8.06 30.34 -8.96
N VAL A 115 -7.32 29.25 -9.15
CA VAL A 115 -7.35 28.39 -10.35
C VAL A 115 -7.66 26.91 -10.05
N GLY A 116 -7.69 26.52 -8.78
CA GLY A 116 -7.96 25.15 -8.36
C GLY A 116 -9.36 24.69 -8.80
N GLY A 117 -9.42 23.52 -9.42
CA GLY A 117 -10.64 22.95 -9.97
C GLY A 117 -11.05 23.52 -11.34
N ASP A 118 -10.34 24.51 -11.88
CA ASP A 118 -10.58 25.01 -13.23
C ASP A 118 -9.81 24.19 -14.27
N SER A 119 -10.28 24.21 -15.52
CA SER A 119 -9.48 23.76 -16.66
C SER A 119 -8.43 24.79 -17.06
N LEU A 120 -7.41 24.37 -17.82
CA LEU A 120 -6.36 25.28 -18.32
C LEU A 120 -6.94 26.47 -19.10
N GLN A 121 -8.00 26.24 -19.89
CA GLN A 121 -8.64 27.29 -20.68
C GLN A 121 -9.34 28.31 -19.79
N THR A 122 -10.13 27.84 -18.82
CA THR A 122 -10.83 28.71 -17.87
C THR A 122 -9.85 29.48 -16.99
N ALA A 123 -8.75 28.86 -16.55
CA ALA A 123 -7.69 29.51 -15.80
C ALA A 123 -7.02 30.63 -16.62
N GLN A 124 -6.73 30.37 -17.91
CA GLN A 124 -6.16 31.39 -18.81
C GLN A 124 -7.09 32.59 -18.99
N GLU A 125 -8.39 32.35 -19.18
CA GLU A 125 -9.40 33.41 -19.30
C GLU A 125 -9.48 34.26 -18.03
N LYS A 126 -9.41 33.63 -16.85
CA LYS A 126 -9.38 34.33 -15.56
C LYS A 126 -8.13 35.22 -15.43
N ILE A 127 -6.96 34.71 -15.79
CA ILE A 127 -5.70 35.47 -15.73
C ILE A 127 -5.73 36.67 -16.69
N ASN A 128 -6.31 36.52 -17.88
CA ASN A 128 -6.37 37.60 -18.88
C ASN A 128 -7.39 38.70 -18.56
N ARG A 129 -8.32 38.49 -17.63
CA ARG A 129 -9.37 39.45 -17.27
C ARG A 129 -8.94 40.43 -16.16
N VAL A 130 -7.90 40.09 -15.40
CA VAL A 130 -7.35 40.91 -14.30
C VAL A 130 -6.41 41.97 -14.85
#